data_AF-A0A1K1P5K8-F1
#
_entry.id   AF-A0A1K1P5K8-F1
#
_cell.length_a   1.000
_cell.length_b   1.000
_cell.length_c   1.000
_cell.angle_alpha   90.00
_cell.angle_beta   90.00
_cell.angle_gamma   90.00
#
_symmetry.space_group_name_H-M   'P 1'
#
loop_
_entity.id
_entity.type
_entity.pdbx_description
1 polymer ?
#
loop_
_entity_poly.entity_id
_entity_poly.type
_entity_poly.pdbx_seq_one_letter_code
_entity_poly.pdbx_strand_id
1 'polypeptide(L)'
;MSNSIRRVFLYGEFQTIVPQFTEELWSMVNKQLKEVKGLVAKTWLLGIGTHTIGGFYEFDSEENARNLPLDCTRNKRKMQMPV
;
A
#
# COMPACT_ATOMS: atom_id res chain seq x y z
N MET A 1 21.60 -26.47 1.07
CA MET A 1 20.46 -25.93 1.83
C MET A 1 19.58 -25.16 0.85
N SER A 2 18.35 -25.60 0.59
CA SER A 2 17.45 -24.85 -0.28
C SER A 2 17.03 -23.57 0.44
N ASN A 3 17.49 -22.41 -0.03
CA ASN A 3 16.90 -21.13 0.35
C ASN A 3 15.47 -21.12 -0.18
N SER A 4 14.52 -21.61 0.62
CA SER A 4 13.10 -21.43 0.35
C SER A 4 12.86 -19.92 0.35
N ILE A 5 12.64 -19.34 -0.84
CA ILE A 5 12.31 -17.93 -0.98
C ILE A 5 11.00 -17.71 -0.21
N ARG A 6 11.08 -17.07 0.97
CA ARG A 6 9.90 -16.67 1.74
C ARG A 6 9.44 -15.32 1.21
N ARG A 7 8.44 -15.32 0.34
CA ARG A 7 7.74 -14.10 -0.07
C ARG A 7 6.58 -13.87 0.89
N VAL A 8 6.45 -12.66 1.41
CA VAL A 8 5.32 -12.27 2.25
C VAL A 8 4.39 -11.39 1.45
N PHE A 9 3.12 -11.77 1.36
CA PHE A 9 2.10 -10.98 0.68
C PHE A 9 1.13 -10.40 1.70
N LEU A 10 0.91 -9.09 1.62
CA LEU A 10 -0.03 -8.35 2.44
C LEU A 10 -1.14 -7.79 1.53
N TYR A 11 -2.40 -8.00 1.93
CA TYR A 11 -3.55 -7.35 1.31
C TYR A 11 -4.01 -6.20 2.21
N GLY A 12 -4.32 -5.05 1.61
CA GLY A 12 -4.90 -3.91 2.30
C GLY A 12 -5.78 -3.09 1.39
N GLU A 13 -6.92 -2.63 1.92
CA GLU A 13 -7.89 -1.80 1.20
C GLU A 13 -8.43 -0.70 2.12
N PHE A 14 -8.48 0.52 1.59
CA PHE A 14 -9.12 1.65 2.24
C PHE A 14 -10.63 1.58 1.98
N GLN A 15 -11.42 1.37 3.03
CA GLN A 15 -12.90 1.34 2.99
C GLN A 15 -13.51 2.75 2.93
N THR A 16 -12.93 3.63 2.13
CA THR A 16 -13.39 5.00 1.88
C THR A 16 -13.51 5.22 0.39
N ILE A 17 -14.54 5.95 -0.02
CA ILE A 17 -14.71 6.34 -1.42
C ILE A 17 -13.56 7.28 -1.80
N VAL A 18 -12.78 6.88 -2.80
CA VAL A 18 -11.80 7.76 -3.44
C VAL A 18 -12.42 8.25 -4.74
N PRO A 19 -12.72 9.56 -4.85
CA PRO A 19 -13.55 10.08 -5.93
C PRO A 19 -12.92 9.85 -7.31
N GLN A 20 -11.59 9.87 -7.42
CA GLN A 20 -10.88 9.63 -8.68
C GLN A 20 -9.53 8.93 -8.43
N PHE A 21 -9.31 7.80 -9.11
CA PHE A 21 -8.00 7.14 -9.17
C PHE A 21 -7.26 7.64 -10.41
N THR A 22 -6.48 8.71 -10.27
CA THR A 22 -5.79 9.40 -11.38
C THR A 22 -4.31 9.06 -11.43
N GLU A 23 -3.64 9.44 -12.53
CA GLU A 23 -2.22 9.14 -12.71
C GLU A 23 -1.33 9.86 -11.67
N GLU A 24 -1.72 11.07 -11.31
CA GLU A 24 -1.01 11.92 -10.36
C GLU A 24 -1.06 11.31 -8.95
N LEU A 25 -2.21 10.74 -8.57
CA LEU A 25 -2.46 10.16 -7.26
C LEU A 25 -1.55 8.96 -6.97
N TRP A 26 -1.63 7.91 -7.80
CA TRP A 26 -0.78 6.74 -7.63
C TRP A 26 0.70 7.06 -7.89
N SER A 27 1.05 8.03 -8.74
CA SER A 27 2.44 8.48 -8.91
C SER A 27 3.03 9.08 -7.63
N MET A 28 2.27 9.96 -6.95
CA MET A 28 2.65 10.51 -5.65
C MET A 28 2.80 9.40 -4.60
N VAL A 29 1.84 8.48 -4.51
CA VAL A 29 1.91 7.37 -3.54
C VAL A 29 3.04 6.41 -3.89
N ASN A 30 3.30 6.12 -5.17
CA ASN A 30 4.40 5.27 -5.61
C ASN A 30 5.77 5.83 -5.20
N LYS A 31 5.94 7.16 -5.20
CA LYS A 31 7.16 7.79 -4.66
C LYS A 31 7.34 7.48 -3.17
N GLN A 32 6.27 7.57 -2.38
CA GLN A 32 6.33 7.25 -0.95
C GLN A 32 6.52 5.75 -0.69
N LEU A 33 5.93 4.88 -1.50
CA LEU A 33 6.06 3.43 -1.39
C LEU A 33 7.50 2.95 -1.64
N LYS A 34 8.27 3.65 -2.50
CA LYS A 34 9.68 3.34 -2.72
C LYS A 34 10.55 3.53 -1.48
N GLU A 35 10.11 4.34 -0.53
CA GLU A 35 10.81 4.56 0.75
C GLU A 35 10.45 3.50 1.80
N VAL A 36 9.49 2.62 1.52
CA VAL A 36 9.07 1.55 2.44
C VAL A 36 10.11 0.44 2.43
N LYS A 37 10.78 0.26 3.57
CA LYS A 37 11.77 -0.81 3.76
C LYS A 37 11.14 -2.19 3.51
N GLY A 38 11.80 -2.97 2.65
CA GLY A 38 11.43 -4.35 2.37
C GLY A 38 10.23 -4.53 1.43
N LEU A 39 9.61 -3.45 0.94
CA LEU A 39 8.58 -3.52 -0.10
C LEU A 39 9.24 -3.84 -1.44
N VAL A 40 8.81 -4.94 -2.07
CA VAL A 40 9.32 -5.41 -3.35
C VAL A 40 8.44 -4.92 -4.50
N ALA A 41 7.13 -5.09 -4.37
CA ALA A 41 6.16 -4.73 -5.40
C ALA A 41 4.79 -4.37 -4.80
N LYS A 42 4.02 -3.59 -5.56
CA LYS A 42 2.61 -3.31 -5.26
C LYS A 42 1.76 -3.49 -6.52
N THR A 43 0.63 -4.18 -6.36
CA THR A 43 -0.46 -4.20 -7.34
C THR A 43 -1.62 -3.37 -6.82
N TRP A 44 -2.07 -2.38 -7.60
CA TRP A 44 -3.21 -1.54 -7.26
C TRP A 44 -4.53 -2.24 -7.58
N LEU A 45 -5.52 -2.09 -6.70
CA LEU A 45 -6.89 -2.56 -6.89
C LEU A 45 -7.86 -1.39 -6.75
N LEU A 46 -8.80 -1.28 -7.68
CA LEU A 46 -9.88 -0.30 -7.67
C LEU A 46 -11.22 -1.03 -7.58
N GLY A 47 -12.02 -0.72 -6.56
CA GLY A 47 -13.33 -1.30 -6.36
C GLY A 47 -14.34 -0.77 -7.38
N ILE A 48 -14.93 -1.67 -8.17
CA ILE A 48 -16.01 -1.33 -9.11
C ILE A 48 -17.30 -1.11 -8.31
N GLY A 49 -17.90 0.08 -8.43
CA GLY A 49 -19.15 0.44 -7.74
C GLY A 49 -18.98 0.98 -6.32
N THR A 50 -17.90 0.62 -5.62
CA THR A 50 -17.55 1.19 -4.30
C THR A 50 -16.56 2.34 -4.39
N HIS A 51 -15.77 2.41 -5.48
CA HIS A 51 -14.68 3.37 -5.65
C HIS A 51 -13.66 3.32 -4.49
N THR A 52 -13.49 2.15 -3.87
CA THR A 52 -12.44 1.91 -2.86
C THR A 52 -11.11 1.64 -3.53
N ILE A 53 -10.01 1.93 -2.82
CA ILE A 53 -8.65 1.69 -3.31
C ILE A 53 -7.93 0.75 -2.37
N GLY A 54 -7.29 -0.27 -2.94
CA GLY A 54 -6.48 -1.22 -2.21
C GLY A 54 -5.30 -1.72 -3.00
N GLY A 55 -4.73 -2.83 -2.53
CA GLY A 55 -3.68 -3.51 -3.24
C GLY A 55 -3.08 -4.71 -2.52
N PHE A 56 -2.33 -5.48 -3.30
CA PHE A 56 -1.40 -6.48 -2.79
C PHE A 56 0.00 -5.86 -2.70
N TYR A 57 0.68 -6.14 -1.61
CA TYR A 57 2.05 -5.72 -1.35
C TYR A 57 2.91 -6.97 -1.17
N GLU A 58 4.01 -7.04 -1.91
CA GLU A 58 5.03 -8.07 -1.74
C GLU A 58 6.15 -7.52 -0.85
N PHE A 59 6.51 -8.28 0.18
CA PHE A 59 7.58 -7.98 1.11
C PHE A 59 8.62 -9.08 1.17
N ASP A 60 9.86 -8.67 1.48
CA ASP A 60 10.99 -9.57 1.73
C ASP A 60 10.88 -10.36 3.04
N SER A 61 10.07 -9.89 4.00
CA SER A 61 9.96 -10.44 5.35
C SER A 61 8.65 -10.05 6.02
N GLU A 62 8.23 -10.86 7.00
CA GLU A 62 6.99 -10.62 7.76
C GLU A 62 7.12 -9.40 8.69
N GLU A 63 8.31 -9.16 9.23
CA GLU A 63 8.59 -7.98 10.07
C GLU A 63 8.40 -6.68 9.28
N ASN A 64 8.98 -6.59 8.06
CA ASN A 64 8.79 -5.41 7.21
C ASN A 64 7.32 -5.24 6.79
N ALA A 65 6.60 -6.34 6.50
CA ALA A 65 5.18 -6.29 6.19
C ALA A 65 4.33 -5.77 7.35
N ARG A 66 4.59 -6.19 8.60
CA ARG A 66 3.88 -5.72 9.80
C ARG A 66 4.18 -4.26 10.14
N ASN A 67 5.35 -3.78 9.75
CA ASN A 67 5.77 -2.40 9.94
C ASN A 67 5.37 -1.46 8.81
N LEU A 68 4.67 -1.96 7.76
CA LEU A 68 4.14 -1.09 6.73
C LEU A 68 3.25 -0.03 7.39
N PRO A 69 3.49 1.27 7.16
CA PRO A 69 2.63 2.33 7.67
C PRO A 69 1.31 2.37 6.89
N LEU A 70 0.49 1.32 7.01
CA LEU A 70 -0.92 1.31 6.64
C LEU A 70 -1.68 2.04 7.72
N ASP A 71 -1.45 3.33 7.80
CA ASP A 71 -2.01 4.10 8.90
C ASP A 71 -2.93 5.22 8.46
N CYS A 72 -4.21 4.88 8.35
CA CYS A 72 -5.32 5.83 8.38
C CYS A 72 -5.81 6.15 9.81
N THR A 73 -5.25 5.55 10.87
CA THR A 73 -5.86 5.55 12.23
C THR A 73 -4.96 5.96 13.42
N ARG A 74 -3.63 6.03 13.29
CA ARG A 74 -2.64 6.11 14.38
C ARG A 74 -1.71 7.33 14.22
N ASN A 75 -1.76 8.09 13.12
CA ASN A 75 -1.19 9.45 13.06
C ASN A 75 -1.80 10.32 11.94
N LYS A 76 -2.92 11.01 12.25
CA LYS A 76 -3.60 11.97 11.34
C LYS A 76 -2.75 13.17 10.87
N ARG A 77 -1.45 13.24 11.19
CA ARG A 77 -0.61 14.42 10.97
C ARG A 77 0.41 14.31 9.84
N LYS A 78 0.57 13.15 9.18
CA LYS A 78 1.66 12.98 8.18
C LYS A 78 1.25 12.53 6.78
N MET A 79 -0.02 12.18 6.55
CA MET A 79 -0.48 11.77 5.23
C MET A 79 -1.83 12.43 4.93
N GLN A 80 -1.84 13.76 4.92
CA GLN A 80 -2.96 14.49 4.33
C GLN A 80 -2.79 14.35 2.81
N MET A 81 -3.60 13.48 2.20
CA MET A 81 -3.78 13.53 0.74
C MET A 81 -4.43 14.88 0.42
N PRO A 82 -3.88 15.66 -0.54
CA PRO A 82 -4.49 16.92 -0.92
C PRO A 82 -5.91 16.64 -1.41
N VAL A 83 -6.86 17.35 -0.81
CA VAL A 83 -8.27 17.38 -1.23
C VAL A 83 -8.39 18.28 -2.45
#